data_AF-A0A3Q2Z5K7-F1
#
_entry.id   AF-A0A3Q2Z5K7-F1
#
_cell.length_a   1.000
_cell.length_b   1.000
_cell.length_c   1.000
_cell.angle_alpha   90.00
_cell.angle_beta   90.00
_cell.angle_gamma   90.00
#
_symmetry.space_group_name_H-M   'P 1'
#
loop_
_entity.id
_entity.type
_entity.pdbx_description
1 polymer ?
#
loop_
_entity_poly.entity_id
_entity_poly.type
_entity_poly.pdbx_seq_one_letter_code
_entity_poly.pdbx_strand_id
1 'polypeptide(L)'
;MLQTDIRYTKLRWLLTLVGLLLYVGDIWTDIGLSIKYLLDGQYICSALTFSFVLAGLLVTQIFSHVWYEDDLEDALMNPRGQATVLGMSRCKLVVFHLCGAGIFTRYYHLLKSGFKVVWNLTASLNQEERKEAHHRLFCQATDLSMLKLFEAFLESAPQLLVQIYMAQDQGEASILQCFSMVFSCLNIVWALVDYRRCLRRSLPHIQQMPSGLPTLIYLLYKLCTISSHILGYSLLLILTPYCVIALVAILWLLGTMWSHVLGTNFCSTRRHEFVYRTVVGFILTFTFFNVKGQDTRIEMIVYYFLYSLINMTSPLLLALLKPEVRTETFFFVIGGVIFGTSILGLVFLVLYYHLLHPREERRQADEVDESGKQTEATGRMNNFLQP
;
A
#
# COMPACT_ATOMS: atom_id res chain seq x y z
N MET A 1 -6.08 -26.52 -16.76
CA MET A 1 -6.54 -25.24 -17.36
C MET A 1 -5.32 -24.46 -17.82
N LEU A 2 -5.34 -23.96 -19.06
CA LEU A 2 -4.25 -23.14 -19.62
C LEU A 2 -3.89 -22.00 -18.67
N GLN A 3 -2.62 -21.90 -18.29
CA GLN A 3 -2.07 -20.69 -17.70
C GLN A 3 -2.29 -19.57 -18.72
N THR A 4 -3.24 -18.67 -18.44
CA THR A 4 -3.47 -17.49 -19.26
C THR A 4 -2.15 -16.73 -19.38
N ASP A 5 -1.70 -16.52 -20.62
CA ASP A 5 -0.42 -15.88 -20.92
C ASP A 5 -0.38 -14.52 -20.20
N ILE A 6 0.53 -14.37 -19.23
CA ILE A 6 0.57 -13.23 -18.30
C ILE A 6 1.04 -12.00 -19.07
N ARG A 7 0.11 -11.29 -19.70
CA ARG A 7 0.45 -10.18 -20.61
C ARG A 7 0.30 -8.83 -19.95
N TYR A 8 1.37 -8.04 -19.99
CA TYR A 8 1.32 -6.61 -19.68
C TYR A 8 0.57 -5.88 -20.79
N THR A 9 -0.56 -5.25 -20.46
CA THR A 9 -1.50 -4.69 -21.45
C THR A 9 -1.32 -3.19 -21.66
N LYS A 10 -1.85 -2.67 -22.77
CA LYS A 10 -1.95 -1.23 -23.07
C LYS A 10 -2.69 -0.48 -21.95
N LEU A 11 -3.76 -1.07 -21.43
CA LEU A 11 -4.52 -0.52 -20.29
C LEU A 11 -3.64 -0.40 -19.04
N ARG A 12 -2.84 -1.43 -18.72
CA ARG A 12 -1.94 -1.38 -17.56
C ARG A 12 -0.89 -0.27 -17.71
N TRP A 13 -0.33 -0.12 -18.90
CA TRP A 13 0.60 0.97 -19.20
C TRP A 13 -0.04 2.35 -18.98
N LEU A 14 -1.27 2.55 -19.47
CA LEU A 14 -2.03 3.78 -19.25
C LEU A 14 -2.31 4.01 -17.76
N LEU A 15 -2.68 2.98 -17.01
CA LEU A 15 -2.89 3.06 -15.55
C LEU A 15 -1.60 3.44 -14.81
N THR A 16 -0.43 2.97 -15.26
CA THR A 16 0.87 3.41 -14.71
C THR A 16 1.12 4.90 -14.99
N LEU A 17 0.76 5.40 -16.17
CA LEU A 17 0.87 6.83 -16.49
C LEU A 17 -0.08 7.67 -15.63
N VAL A 18 -1.33 7.24 -15.46
CA VAL A 18 -2.29 7.89 -14.56
C VAL A 18 -1.78 7.87 -13.13
N GLY A 19 -1.20 6.76 -12.67
CA GLY A 19 -0.60 6.66 -11.33
C GLY A 19 0.54 7.67 -11.12
N LEU A 20 1.38 7.92 -12.13
CA LEU A 20 2.39 8.97 -12.08
C LEU A 20 1.78 10.36 -11.93
N LEU A 21 0.73 10.66 -12.70
CA LEU A 21 0.03 11.95 -12.61
C LEU A 21 -0.63 12.15 -11.24
N LEU A 22 -1.24 11.10 -10.68
CA LEU A 22 -1.80 11.11 -9.33
C LEU A 22 -0.73 11.33 -8.26
N TYR A 23 0.44 10.71 -8.41
CA TYR A 23 1.58 10.92 -7.50
C TYR A 23 2.05 12.39 -7.52
N VAL A 24 2.18 12.99 -8.71
CA VAL A 24 2.50 14.42 -8.82
C VAL A 24 1.40 15.28 -8.20
N GLY A 25 0.13 14.92 -8.43
CA GLY A 25 -1.02 15.59 -7.82
C GLY A 25 -0.98 15.57 -6.29
N ASP A 26 -0.64 14.42 -5.69
CA ASP A 26 -0.48 14.23 -4.24
C ASP A 26 0.48 15.27 -3.67
N ILE A 27 1.70 15.35 -4.23
CA ILE A 27 2.74 16.30 -3.81
C ILE A 27 2.20 17.74 -3.79
N TRP A 28 1.48 18.15 -4.84
CA TRP A 28 0.89 19.49 -4.90
C TRP A 28 -0.20 19.68 -3.85
N THR A 29 -1.05 18.68 -3.63
CA THR A 29 -2.11 18.74 -2.62
C THR A 29 -1.56 18.75 -1.21
N ASP A 30 -0.47 18.04 -0.92
CA ASP A 30 0.15 17.97 0.41
C ASP A 30 0.87 19.28 0.76
N ILE A 31 1.57 19.88 -0.20
CA ILE A 31 2.14 21.22 -0.08
C ILE A 31 1.01 22.24 0.15
N GLY A 32 -0.04 22.19 -0.68
CA GLY A 32 -1.18 23.10 -0.56
C GLY A 32 -1.89 22.99 0.79
N LEU A 33 -2.10 21.77 1.29
CA LEU A 33 -2.71 21.52 2.59
C LEU A 33 -1.82 22.02 3.74
N SER A 34 -0.52 21.75 3.67
CA SER A 34 0.44 22.19 4.68
C SER A 34 0.47 23.73 4.80
N ILE A 35 0.48 24.43 3.66
CA ILE A 35 0.42 25.89 3.60
C ILE A 35 -0.92 26.40 4.13
N LYS A 36 -2.03 25.78 3.73
CA LYS A 36 -3.36 26.14 4.23
C LYS A 36 -3.42 26.08 5.75
N TYR A 37 -2.94 25.00 6.37
CA TYR A 37 -2.91 24.89 7.82
C TYR A 37 -2.01 25.95 8.49
N LEU A 38 -0.91 26.37 7.86
CA LEU A 38 -0.10 27.48 8.38
C LEU A 38 -0.84 28.82 8.33
N LEU A 39 -1.54 29.08 7.22
CA LEU A 39 -2.31 30.32 7.04
C LEU A 39 -3.52 30.38 7.99
N ASP A 40 -4.16 29.24 8.24
CA ASP A 40 -5.29 29.11 9.15
C ASP A 40 -4.87 29.08 10.64
N GLY A 41 -3.56 29.24 10.94
CA GLY A 41 -3.03 29.25 12.31
C GLY A 41 -2.94 27.88 13.00
N GLN A 42 -3.19 26.79 12.26
CA GLN A 42 -3.20 25.41 12.76
C GLN A 42 -1.80 24.78 12.67
N TYR A 43 -0.86 25.30 13.46
CA TYR A 43 0.55 24.90 13.39
C TYR A 43 0.79 23.41 13.69
N ILE A 44 0.03 22.82 14.62
CA ILE A 44 0.16 21.39 14.96
C ILE A 44 -0.25 20.51 13.77
N CYS A 45 -1.39 20.81 13.14
CA CYS A 45 -1.87 20.07 11.97
C CYS A 45 -0.89 20.19 10.80
N SER A 46 -0.37 21.40 10.56
CA SER A 46 0.66 21.61 9.54
C SER A 46 1.94 20.80 9.83
N ALA A 47 2.43 20.84 11.07
CA ALA A 47 3.63 20.10 11.46
C ALA A 47 3.44 18.57 11.34
N LEU A 48 2.25 18.07 11.69
CA LEU A 48 1.89 16.66 11.53
C LEU A 48 1.85 16.27 10.05
N THR A 49 1.13 17.03 9.21
CA THR A 49 1.08 16.80 7.75
C THR A 49 2.49 16.78 7.15
N PHE A 50 3.32 17.77 7.46
CA PHE A 50 4.70 17.81 6.98
C PHE A 50 5.53 16.60 7.45
N SER A 51 5.34 16.17 8.70
CA SER A 51 6.04 15.00 9.25
C SER A 51 5.63 13.70 8.56
N PHE A 52 4.35 13.55 8.21
CA PHE A 52 3.85 12.39 7.46
C PHE A 52 4.38 12.36 6.02
N VAL A 53 4.39 13.51 5.33
CA VAL A 53 5.02 13.67 4.01
C VAL A 53 6.50 13.29 4.05
N LEU A 54 7.23 13.81 5.04
CA LEU A 54 8.64 13.49 5.20
C LEU A 54 8.87 12.01 5.49
N ALA A 55 8.04 11.38 6.34
CA ALA A 55 8.15 9.95 6.65
C ALA A 55 7.90 9.07 5.41
N GLY A 56 6.83 9.35 4.66
CA GLY A 56 6.50 8.68 3.40
C GLY A 56 7.62 8.82 2.37
N LEU A 57 8.12 10.04 2.18
CA LEU A 57 9.23 10.32 1.27
C LEU A 57 10.52 9.59 1.68
N LEU A 58 10.91 9.65 2.95
CA LEU A 58 12.13 8.99 3.43
C LEU A 58 12.08 7.49 3.22
N VAL A 59 11.00 6.84 3.63
CA VAL A 59 10.85 5.38 3.50
C VAL A 59 10.84 4.98 2.03
N THR A 60 10.05 5.65 1.20
CA THR A 60 9.98 5.31 -0.22
C THR A 60 11.30 5.51 -0.95
N GLN A 61 12.07 6.56 -0.64
CA GLN A 61 13.38 6.75 -1.26
C GLN A 61 14.42 5.74 -0.78
N ILE A 62 14.41 5.33 0.51
CA ILE A 62 15.28 4.27 1.03
C ILE A 62 15.03 2.97 0.26
N PHE A 63 13.79 2.50 0.19
CA PHE A 63 13.46 1.26 -0.53
C PHE A 63 13.68 1.38 -2.03
N SER A 64 13.32 2.51 -2.63
CA SER A 64 13.56 2.77 -4.04
C SER A 64 15.04 2.70 -4.39
N HIS A 65 15.92 3.21 -3.52
CA HIS A 65 17.37 3.13 -3.69
C HIS A 65 17.89 1.70 -3.54
N VAL A 66 17.56 1.03 -2.43
CA VAL A 66 18.00 -0.36 -2.17
C VAL A 66 17.63 -1.28 -3.32
N TRP A 67 16.37 -1.24 -3.74
CA TRP A 67 15.92 -2.05 -4.86
C TRP A 67 16.56 -1.63 -6.19
N TYR A 68 17.05 -0.40 -6.34
CA TYR A 68 17.70 0.03 -7.58
C TYR A 68 19.10 -0.58 -7.66
N GLU A 69 19.80 -0.67 -6.53
CA GLU A 69 21.07 -1.39 -6.44
C GLU A 69 20.88 -2.87 -6.72
N ASP A 70 19.88 -3.52 -6.11
CA ASP A 70 19.54 -4.92 -6.40
C ASP A 70 19.22 -5.12 -7.90
N ASP A 71 18.45 -4.21 -8.52
CA ASP A 71 18.07 -4.29 -9.94
C ASP A 71 19.28 -4.11 -10.90
N LEU A 72 20.38 -3.48 -10.46
CA LEU A 72 21.60 -3.34 -11.25
C LEU A 72 22.42 -4.63 -11.31
N GLU A 73 22.39 -5.40 -10.23
CA GLU A 73 23.13 -6.66 -10.06
C GLU A 73 22.35 -7.85 -10.66
N ASP A 74 21.02 -7.75 -10.75
CA ASP A 74 20.17 -8.78 -11.35
C ASP A 74 20.23 -8.80 -12.89
N ALA A 75 20.66 -9.92 -13.46
CA ALA A 75 20.69 -10.17 -14.90
C ALA A 75 19.30 -10.10 -15.59
N LEU A 76 18.20 -10.39 -14.89
CA LEU A 76 16.85 -10.27 -15.43
C LEU A 76 16.45 -8.80 -15.61
N MET A 77 16.73 -7.99 -14.59
CA MET A 77 16.46 -6.55 -14.61
C MET A 77 17.50 -5.78 -15.44
N ASN A 78 18.73 -6.27 -15.56
CA ASN A 78 19.81 -5.64 -16.30
C ASN A 78 20.49 -6.61 -17.30
N PRO A 79 19.78 -7.08 -18.34
CA PRO A 79 20.31 -8.05 -19.30
C PRO A 79 21.46 -7.51 -20.15
N ARG A 80 21.65 -6.18 -20.16
CA ARG A 80 22.73 -5.50 -20.89
C ARG A 80 23.93 -5.17 -20.00
N GLY A 81 23.89 -5.51 -18.72
CA GLY A 81 24.98 -5.24 -17.77
C GLY A 81 25.36 -3.76 -17.70
N GLN A 82 24.39 -2.86 -17.86
CA GLN A 82 24.65 -1.42 -17.87
C GLN A 82 24.98 -0.97 -16.45
N ALA A 83 26.12 -0.29 -16.29
CA ALA A 83 26.56 0.23 -14.99
C ALA A 83 25.58 1.25 -14.37
N THR A 84 24.75 1.88 -15.20
CA THR A 84 23.61 2.71 -14.79
C THR A 84 22.54 2.80 -15.87
N VAL A 85 21.28 2.93 -15.47
CA VAL A 85 20.12 2.89 -16.38
C VAL A 85 19.91 4.22 -17.16
N LEU A 86 20.64 5.29 -16.79
CA LEU A 86 20.62 6.60 -17.45
C LEU A 86 22.03 7.14 -17.81
N GLY A 87 23.09 6.33 -17.66
CA GLY A 87 24.47 6.80 -17.77
C GLY A 87 24.92 7.74 -16.64
N MET A 88 24.11 7.86 -15.57
CA MET A 88 24.47 8.60 -14.36
C MET A 88 25.57 7.87 -13.57
N SER A 89 26.34 8.57 -12.74
CA SER A 89 27.21 7.89 -11.76
C SER A 89 26.39 7.44 -10.54
N ARG A 90 26.88 6.44 -9.79
CA ARG A 90 26.25 6.00 -8.52
C ARG A 90 25.99 7.17 -7.56
N CYS A 91 26.93 8.11 -7.47
CA CYS A 91 26.80 9.32 -6.65
C CYS A 91 25.64 10.22 -7.12
N LYS A 92 25.47 10.44 -8.43
CA LYS A 92 24.32 11.18 -8.96
C LYS A 92 23.01 10.46 -8.65
N LEU A 93 22.99 9.13 -8.69
CA LEU A 93 21.79 8.37 -8.35
C LEU A 93 21.40 8.56 -6.88
N VAL A 94 22.35 8.43 -5.95
CA VAL A 94 22.15 8.71 -4.53
C VAL A 94 21.58 10.11 -4.33
N VAL A 95 22.17 11.12 -5.00
CA VAL A 95 21.66 12.51 -4.94
C VAL A 95 20.23 12.62 -5.46
N PHE A 96 19.87 11.93 -6.55
CA PHE A 96 18.50 11.92 -7.05
C PHE A 96 17.52 11.29 -6.05
N HIS A 97 17.89 10.20 -5.38
CA HIS A 97 17.07 9.61 -4.31
C HIS A 97 16.96 10.54 -3.09
N LEU A 98 18.05 11.19 -2.70
CA LEU A 98 18.06 12.18 -1.61
C LEU A 98 17.18 13.40 -1.94
N CYS A 99 17.10 13.81 -3.20
CA CYS A 99 16.21 14.88 -3.66
C CYS A 99 14.75 14.44 -3.86
N GLY A 100 14.38 13.20 -3.52
CA GLY A 100 13.02 12.68 -3.73
C GLY A 100 12.72 12.27 -5.18
N ALA A 101 13.68 12.38 -6.09
CA ALA A 101 13.47 12.16 -7.51
C ALA A 101 13.59 10.68 -7.95
N GLY A 102 13.94 9.77 -7.03
CA GLY A 102 14.17 8.35 -7.34
C GLY A 102 12.92 7.57 -7.77
N ILE A 103 11.73 7.98 -7.31
CA ILE A 103 10.47 7.35 -7.76
C ILE A 103 10.19 7.68 -9.24
N PHE A 104 10.48 8.91 -9.68
CA PHE A 104 10.29 9.32 -11.07
C PHE A 104 11.17 8.54 -12.04
N THR A 105 12.39 8.16 -11.63
CA THR A 105 13.26 7.31 -12.47
C THR A 105 12.66 5.92 -12.64
N ARG A 106 12.11 5.31 -11.56
CA ARG A 106 11.39 4.02 -11.64
C ARG A 106 10.17 4.09 -12.56
N TYR A 107 9.35 5.14 -12.43
CA TYR A 107 8.21 5.37 -13.35
C TYR A 107 8.66 5.50 -14.80
N TYR A 108 9.69 6.32 -15.06
CA TYR A 108 10.24 6.49 -16.40
C TYR A 108 10.72 5.15 -16.99
N HIS A 109 11.44 4.34 -16.21
CA HIS A 109 11.93 3.04 -16.66
C HIS A 109 10.81 2.05 -16.97
N LEU A 110 9.78 1.97 -16.11
CA LEU A 110 8.62 1.12 -16.34
C LEU A 110 7.82 1.58 -17.57
N LEU A 111 7.56 2.87 -17.71
CA LEU A 111 6.83 3.42 -18.85
C LEU A 111 7.59 3.22 -20.17
N LYS A 112 8.90 3.48 -20.18
CA LYS A 112 9.74 3.28 -21.37
C LYS A 112 9.84 1.81 -21.76
N SER A 113 10.09 0.93 -20.80
CA SER A 113 10.19 -0.52 -21.04
C SER A 113 8.84 -1.09 -21.46
N GLY A 114 7.76 -0.68 -20.79
CA GLY A 114 6.39 -1.07 -21.11
C GLY A 114 5.99 -0.62 -22.52
N PHE A 115 6.30 0.61 -22.92
CA PHE A 115 6.03 1.09 -24.28
C PHE A 115 6.77 0.24 -25.33
N LYS A 116 8.06 -0.03 -25.10
CA LYS A 116 8.87 -0.87 -26.00
C LYS A 116 8.25 -2.26 -26.15
N VAL A 117 7.91 -2.94 -25.05
CA VAL A 117 7.39 -4.32 -25.07
C VAL A 117 5.99 -4.40 -25.67
N VAL A 118 5.10 -3.45 -25.32
CA VAL A 118 3.68 -3.47 -25.72
C VAL A 118 3.46 -2.98 -27.15
N TRP A 119 4.28 -2.04 -27.64
CA TRP A 119 4.06 -1.38 -28.93
C TRP A 119 5.09 -1.75 -30.00
N ASN A 120 6.37 -1.94 -29.64
CA ASN A 120 7.44 -2.08 -30.62
C ASN A 120 8.00 -3.51 -30.73
N LEU A 121 8.00 -4.28 -29.64
CA LEU A 121 8.82 -5.50 -29.53
C LEU A 121 8.02 -6.80 -29.59
N THR A 122 6.68 -6.76 -29.51
CA THR A 122 5.90 -8.00 -29.37
C THR A 122 5.88 -8.88 -30.63
N ALA A 123 6.19 -8.32 -31.80
CA ALA A 123 6.13 -9.03 -33.08
C ALA A 123 7.43 -9.79 -33.43
N SER A 124 8.57 -9.48 -32.80
CA SER A 124 9.89 -9.99 -33.18
C SER A 124 10.57 -10.90 -32.14
N LEU A 125 9.93 -11.17 -31.00
CA LEU A 125 10.49 -11.99 -29.92
C LEU A 125 9.97 -13.43 -29.96
N ASN A 126 10.82 -14.36 -29.53
CA ASN A 126 10.42 -15.74 -29.26
C ASN A 126 9.41 -15.77 -28.09
N GLN A 127 8.65 -16.86 -27.97
CA GLN A 127 7.60 -17.00 -26.95
C GLN A 127 8.15 -16.87 -25.51
N GLU A 128 9.31 -17.48 -25.23
CA GLU A 128 9.95 -17.40 -23.92
C GLU A 128 10.48 -16.00 -23.60
N GLU A 129 11.14 -15.35 -24.57
CA GLU A 129 11.63 -13.96 -24.39
C GLU A 129 10.48 -12.97 -24.17
N ARG A 130 9.34 -13.21 -24.84
CA ARG A 130 8.12 -12.41 -24.64
C ARG A 130 7.55 -12.60 -23.23
N LYS A 131 7.51 -13.84 -22.74
CA LYS A 131 7.03 -14.16 -21.39
C LYS A 131 7.91 -13.50 -20.33
N GLU A 132 9.24 -13.59 -20.48
CA GLU A 132 10.19 -12.96 -19.56
C GLU A 132 10.08 -11.43 -19.58
N ALA A 133 9.94 -10.82 -20.77
CA ALA A 133 9.75 -9.38 -20.88
C ALA A 133 8.48 -8.90 -20.17
N HIS A 134 7.36 -9.64 -20.28
CA HIS A 134 6.14 -9.30 -19.56
C HIS A 134 6.25 -9.54 -18.06
N HIS A 135 6.89 -10.63 -17.64
CA HIS A 135 7.15 -10.95 -16.25
C HIS A 135 7.98 -9.86 -15.57
N ARG A 136 9.07 -9.42 -16.21
CA ARG A 136 9.89 -8.29 -15.77
C ARG A 136 9.09 -7.00 -15.58
N LEU A 137 8.17 -6.68 -16.50
CA LEU A 137 7.31 -5.48 -16.34
C LEU A 137 6.38 -5.59 -15.14
N PHE A 138 5.90 -6.80 -14.81
CA PHE A 138 5.13 -7.01 -13.60
C PHE A 138 5.99 -6.89 -12.35
N CYS A 139 7.23 -7.38 -12.36
CA CYS A 139 8.18 -7.18 -11.26
C CYS A 139 8.40 -5.68 -10.97
N GLN A 140 8.71 -4.89 -12.01
CA GLN A 140 8.88 -3.44 -11.89
C GLN A 140 7.59 -2.73 -11.42
N ALA A 141 6.42 -3.19 -11.90
CA ALA A 141 5.14 -2.65 -11.46
C ALA A 141 4.84 -2.99 -10.00
N THR A 142 5.21 -4.19 -9.53
CA THR A 142 5.06 -4.62 -8.13
C THR A 142 5.88 -3.73 -7.22
N ASP A 143 7.16 -3.52 -7.52
CA ASP A 143 8.01 -2.63 -6.73
C ASP A 143 7.39 -1.22 -6.63
N LEU A 144 6.98 -0.65 -7.76
CA LEU A 144 6.38 0.68 -7.75
C LEU A 144 5.08 0.75 -6.95
N SER A 145 4.22 -0.27 -7.08
CA SER A 145 2.98 -0.36 -6.31
C SER A 145 3.23 -0.53 -4.81
N MET A 146 4.33 -1.19 -4.43
CA MET A 146 4.74 -1.32 -3.02
C MET A 146 5.26 0.01 -2.47
N LEU A 147 6.03 0.79 -3.24
CA LEU A 147 6.43 2.14 -2.81
C LEU A 147 5.19 3.03 -2.60
N LYS A 148 4.24 3.02 -3.54
CA LYS A 148 3.01 3.79 -3.38
C LYS A 148 2.15 3.30 -2.22
N LEU A 149 2.20 2.01 -1.89
CA LEU A 149 1.58 1.47 -0.68
C LEU A 149 2.21 2.05 0.59
N PHE A 150 3.55 2.05 0.69
CA PHE A 150 4.25 2.63 1.83
C PHE A 150 3.89 4.10 2.04
N GLU A 151 3.97 4.88 0.97
CA GLU A 151 3.53 6.28 0.96
C GLU A 151 2.08 6.41 1.42
N ALA A 152 1.13 5.69 0.81
CA ALA A 152 -0.29 5.80 1.13
C ALA A 152 -0.60 5.57 2.62
N PHE A 153 0.14 4.68 3.30
CA PHE A 153 -0.10 4.39 4.72
C PHE A 153 0.75 5.20 5.69
N LEU A 154 1.97 5.60 5.32
CA LEU A 154 2.83 6.44 6.16
C LEU A 154 2.48 7.93 6.06
N GLU A 155 1.92 8.34 4.93
CA GLU A 155 1.60 9.72 4.59
C GLU A 155 0.09 9.94 4.49
N SER A 156 -0.56 9.37 3.47
CA SER A 156 -1.94 9.72 3.13
C SER A 156 -2.96 9.29 4.19
N ALA A 157 -2.80 8.11 4.81
CA ALA A 157 -3.72 7.60 5.84
C ALA A 157 -3.73 8.42 7.14
N PRO A 158 -2.59 8.71 7.79
CA PRO A 158 -2.58 9.59 8.96
C PRO A 158 -2.94 11.04 8.59
N GLN A 159 -2.62 11.50 7.38
CA GLN A 159 -3.07 12.81 6.90
C GLN A 159 -4.60 12.87 6.73
N LEU A 160 -5.22 11.83 6.18
CA LEU A 160 -6.68 11.72 6.08
C LEU A 160 -7.33 11.72 7.47
N LEU A 161 -6.71 11.08 8.46
CA LEU A 161 -7.17 11.12 9.84
C LEU A 161 -7.16 12.56 10.41
N VAL A 162 -6.10 13.33 10.16
CA VAL A 162 -6.02 14.75 10.57
C VAL A 162 -7.05 15.60 9.81
N GLN A 163 -7.22 15.38 8.51
CA GLN A 163 -8.22 16.09 7.69
C GLN A 163 -9.63 15.86 8.20
N ILE A 164 -9.98 14.61 8.53
CA ILE A 164 -11.27 14.27 9.12
C ILE A 164 -11.39 14.99 10.47
N TYR A 165 -10.42 14.84 11.38
CA TYR A 165 -10.46 15.51 12.69
C TYR A 165 -10.72 17.02 12.56
N MET A 166 -10.01 17.71 11.67
CA MET A 166 -10.22 19.14 11.44
C MET A 166 -11.61 19.47 10.89
N ALA A 167 -12.13 18.65 9.97
CA ALA A 167 -13.47 18.83 9.43
C ALA A 167 -14.56 18.63 10.50
N GLN A 168 -14.30 17.79 11.51
CA GLN A 168 -15.23 17.58 12.63
C GLN A 168 -15.14 18.71 13.66
N ASP A 169 -13.92 19.19 13.96
CA ASP A 169 -13.67 20.28 14.91
C ASP A 169 -14.26 21.62 14.44
N GLN A 170 -14.20 21.90 13.14
CA GLN A 170 -14.74 23.14 12.55
C GLN A 170 -16.27 23.15 12.41
N GLY A 171 -16.96 22.02 12.63
CA GLY A 171 -18.42 21.90 12.56
C GLY A 171 -19.05 21.99 11.16
N GLU A 172 -18.37 22.62 10.19
CA GLU A 172 -18.84 22.77 8.80
C GLU A 172 -17.78 22.31 7.79
N ALA A 173 -17.89 21.06 7.34
CA ALA A 173 -17.07 20.55 6.23
C ALA A 173 -17.64 21.02 4.88
N SER A 174 -16.84 21.72 4.08
CA SER A 174 -17.28 22.08 2.74
C SER A 174 -17.44 20.83 1.86
N ILE A 175 -18.35 20.88 0.89
CA ILE A 175 -18.57 19.76 -0.06
C ILE A 175 -17.26 19.34 -0.73
N LEU A 176 -16.41 20.31 -1.08
CA LEU A 176 -15.09 20.05 -1.67
C LEU A 176 -14.15 19.31 -0.71
N GLN A 177 -14.14 19.65 0.58
CA GLN A 177 -13.34 18.92 1.57
C GLN A 177 -13.83 17.49 1.72
N CYS A 178 -15.14 17.26 1.72
CA CYS A 178 -15.71 15.91 1.75
C CYS A 178 -15.28 15.09 0.54
N PHE A 179 -15.38 15.65 -0.67
CA PHE A 179 -14.89 14.98 -1.88
C PHE A 179 -13.38 14.69 -1.82
N SER A 180 -12.58 15.61 -1.28
CA SER A 180 -11.14 15.43 -1.10
C SER A 180 -10.83 14.26 -0.15
N MET A 181 -11.53 14.17 0.98
CA MET A 181 -11.35 13.09 1.96
C MET A 181 -11.76 11.73 1.37
N VAL A 182 -12.88 11.67 0.64
CA VAL A 182 -13.32 10.45 -0.06
C VAL A 182 -12.31 10.02 -1.11
N PHE A 183 -11.81 10.97 -1.91
CA PHE A 183 -10.79 10.70 -2.93
C PHE A 183 -9.48 10.19 -2.31
N SER A 184 -9.02 10.80 -1.22
CA SER A 184 -7.85 10.34 -0.46
C SER A 184 -8.04 8.90 0.06
N CYS A 185 -9.20 8.59 0.64
CA CYS A 185 -9.52 7.24 1.09
C CYS A 185 -9.50 6.21 -0.05
N LEU A 186 -10.09 6.57 -1.20
CA LEU A 186 -10.06 5.73 -2.41
C LEU A 186 -8.64 5.52 -2.93
N ASN A 187 -7.78 6.54 -2.87
CA ASN A 187 -6.38 6.43 -3.29
C ASN A 187 -5.60 5.44 -2.41
N ILE A 188 -5.76 5.52 -1.09
CA ILE A 188 -5.12 4.58 -0.13
C ILE A 188 -5.56 3.14 -0.42
N VAL A 189 -6.86 2.92 -0.58
CA VAL A 189 -7.42 1.60 -0.88
C VAL A 189 -6.92 1.10 -2.23
N TRP A 190 -6.89 1.97 -3.25
CA TRP A 190 -6.42 1.60 -4.58
C TRP A 190 -4.94 1.22 -4.59
N ALA A 191 -4.07 1.94 -3.86
CA ALA A 191 -2.66 1.58 -3.72
C ALA A 191 -2.49 0.16 -3.16
N LEU A 192 -3.28 -0.22 -2.15
CA LEU A 192 -3.31 -1.57 -1.59
C LEU A 192 -3.79 -2.64 -2.56
N VAL A 193 -4.88 -2.36 -3.28
CA VAL A 193 -5.43 -3.29 -4.28
C VAL A 193 -4.47 -3.44 -5.46
N ASP A 194 -3.86 -2.35 -5.93
CA ASP A 194 -2.90 -2.39 -7.03
C ASP A 194 -1.66 -3.19 -6.66
N TYR A 195 -1.11 -2.99 -5.46
CA TYR A 195 -0.01 -3.80 -4.93
C TYR A 195 -0.38 -5.28 -4.91
N ARG A 196 -1.52 -5.64 -4.31
CA ARG A 196 -1.95 -7.05 -4.22
C ARG A 196 -2.08 -7.70 -5.60
N ARG A 197 -2.56 -6.95 -6.59
CA ARG A 197 -2.70 -7.44 -7.96
C ARG A 197 -1.37 -7.55 -8.70
N CYS A 198 -0.45 -6.59 -8.52
CA CYS A 198 0.87 -6.64 -9.12
C CYS A 198 1.66 -7.81 -8.56
N LEU A 199 1.69 -7.93 -7.24
CA LEU A 199 2.38 -9.01 -6.54
C LEU A 199 1.94 -10.38 -7.02
N ARG A 200 0.64 -10.63 -7.11
CA ARG A 200 0.13 -11.92 -7.61
C ARG A 200 0.42 -12.18 -9.09
N ARG A 201 0.68 -11.15 -9.89
CA ARG A 201 1.03 -11.28 -11.32
C ARG A 201 2.52 -11.40 -11.55
N SER A 202 3.34 -10.88 -10.65
CA SER A 202 4.79 -11.04 -10.67
C SER A 202 5.24 -12.40 -10.11
N LEU A 203 4.32 -13.22 -9.60
CA LEU A 203 4.64 -14.52 -9.02
C LEU A 203 4.16 -15.66 -9.93
N PRO A 204 5.08 -16.46 -10.51
CA PRO A 204 4.73 -17.45 -11.53
C PRO A 204 3.97 -18.66 -10.97
N HIS A 205 4.12 -18.96 -9.69
CA HIS A 205 3.55 -20.12 -9.00
C HIS A 205 2.20 -19.83 -8.31
N ILE A 206 1.74 -18.57 -8.31
CA ILE A 206 0.50 -18.18 -7.63
C ILE A 206 -0.57 -17.77 -8.64
N GLN A 207 -1.80 -18.20 -8.37
CA GLN A 207 -2.94 -17.81 -9.19
C GLN A 207 -3.18 -16.30 -9.09
N GLN A 208 -3.23 -15.69 -10.27
CA GLN A 208 -3.53 -14.28 -10.41
C GLN A 208 -4.92 -13.94 -9.86
N MET A 209 -5.06 -12.71 -9.42
CA MET A 209 -6.38 -12.16 -9.14
C MET A 209 -7.04 -11.74 -10.47
N PRO A 210 -8.17 -12.35 -10.87
CA PRO A 210 -8.86 -11.98 -12.09
C PRO A 210 -9.41 -10.54 -11.99
N SER A 211 -9.36 -9.82 -13.11
CA SER A 211 -10.00 -8.50 -13.23
C SER A 211 -11.51 -8.65 -13.23
N GLY A 212 -12.22 -7.70 -12.60
CA GLY A 212 -13.69 -7.68 -12.54
C GLY A 212 -14.19 -7.83 -11.11
N LEU A 213 -15.21 -8.69 -10.93
CA LEU A 213 -15.94 -8.83 -9.66
C LEU A 213 -15.04 -9.16 -8.45
N PRO A 214 -14.05 -10.08 -8.51
CA PRO A 214 -13.16 -10.34 -7.38
C PRO A 214 -12.33 -9.13 -6.96
N THR A 215 -11.88 -8.32 -7.93
CA THR A 215 -11.18 -7.07 -7.66
C THR A 215 -12.09 -6.05 -7.00
N LEU A 216 -13.33 -5.92 -7.49
CA LEU A 216 -14.32 -5.00 -6.93
C LEU A 216 -14.69 -5.36 -5.49
N ILE A 217 -14.99 -6.63 -5.20
CA ILE A 217 -15.35 -7.07 -3.84
C ILE A 217 -14.18 -6.88 -2.87
N TYR A 218 -12.94 -7.17 -3.30
CA TYR A 218 -11.77 -6.92 -2.46
C TYR A 218 -11.54 -5.43 -2.20
N LEU A 219 -11.77 -4.58 -3.21
CA LEU A 219 -11.73 -3.12 -3.07
C LEU A 219 -12.78 -2.63 -2.08
N LEU A 220 -14.03 -3.10 -2.18
CA LEU A 220 -15.10 -2.72 -1.26
C LEU A 220 -14.82 -3.18 0.17
N TYR A 221 -14.31 -4.41 0.35
CA TYR A 221 -13.83 -4.90 1.64
C TYR A 221 -12.79 -3.95 2.26
N LYS A 222 -11.75 -3.58 1.51
CA LYS A 222 -10.70 -2.70 2.00
C LYS A 222 -11.18 -1.27 2.23
N LEU A 223 -12.03 -0.75 1.35
CA LEU A 223 -12.66 0.56 1.53
C LEU A 223 -13.47 0.61 2.83
N CYS A 224 -14.43 -0.30 3.00
CA CYS A 224 -15.28 -0.32 4.18
C CYS A 224 -14.49 -0.50 5.48
N THR A 225 -13.48 -1.38 5.50
CA THR A 225 -12.68 -1.62 6.71
C THR A 225 -11.72 -0.48 7.04
N ILE A 226 -11.06 0.12 6.05
CA ILE A 226 -10.17 1.26 6.28
C ILE A 226 -10.97 2.51 6.68
N SER A 227 -12.08 2.80 6.00
CA SER A 227 -12.90 4.00 6.31
C SER A 227 -13.47 3.96 7.72
N SER A 228 -14.05 2.84 8.16
CA SER A 228 -14.53 2.68 9.54
C SER A 228 -13.41 2.87 10.55
N HIS A 229 -12.22 2.30 10.31
CA HIS A 229 -11.11 2.40 11.24
C HIS A 229 -10.60 3.83 11.40
N ILE A 230 -10.44 4.55 10.29
CA ILE A 230 -10.00 5.95 10.31
C ILE A 230 -11.04 6.83 11.01
N LEU A 231 -12.34 6.62 10.74
CA LEU A 231 -13.42 7.31 11.45
C LEU A 231 -13.44 6.96 12.95
N GLY A 232 -13.16 5.71 13.31
CA GLY A 232 -13.01 5.27 14.69
C GLY A 232 -11.87 5.97 15.42
N TYR A 233 -10.72 6.16 14.75
CA TYR A 233 -9.61 6.96 15.29
C TYR A 233 -9.96 8.45 15.38
N SER A 234 -10.70 9.00 14.42
CA SER A 234 -11.07 10.43 14.44
C SER A 234 -11.99 10.75 15.63
N LEU A 235 -12.94 9.86 15.96
CA LEU A 235 -13.77 10.02 17.16
C LEU A 235 -12.94 9.99 18.45
N LEU A 236 -11.91 9.16 18.51
CA LEU A 236 -10.99 9.13 19.65
C LEU A 236 -10.12 10.39 19.73
N LEU A 237 -9.78 11.03 18.59
CA LEU A 237 -9.10 12.33 18.58
C LEU A 237 -9.96 13.43 19.20
N ILE A 238 -11.27 13.45 18.89
CA ILE A 238 -12.23 14.38 19.52
C ILE A 238 -12.29 14.16 21.03
N LEU A 239 -12.25 12.92 21.49
CA LEU A 239 -12.21 12.61 22.91
C LEU A 239 -10.94 13.17 23.54
N THR A 240 -9.77 12.69 23.12
CA THR A 240 -8.45 13.14 23.59
C THR A 240 -7.34 12.64 22.64
N PRO A 241 -6.44 13.51 22.13
CA PRO A 241 -5.38 13.10 21.20
C PRO A 241 -4.39 12.10 21.81
N TYR A 242 -4.14 12.18 23.12
CA TYR A 242 -3.28 11.24 23.84
C TYR A 242 -3.76 9.78 23.76
N CYS A 243 -5.08 9.54 23.74
CA CYS A 243 -5.62 8.18 23.60
C CYS A 243 -5.26 7.56 22.25
N VAL A 244 -5.33 8.35 21.17
CA VAL A 244 -4.99 7.89 19.82
C VAL A 244 -3.49 7.68 19.68
N ILE A 245 -2.67 8.60 20.20
CA ILE A 245 -1.20 8.44 20.18
C ILE A 245 -0.81 7.17 20.93
N ALA A 246 -1.35 6.94 22.12
CA ALA A 246 -1.06 5.73 22.90
C ALA A 246 -1.55 4.46 22.20
N LEU A 247 -2.78 4.46 21.66
CA LEU A 247 -3.34 3.32 20.95
C LEU A 247 -2.53 2.96 19.70
N VAL A 248 -2.23 3.96 18.85
CA VAL A 248 -1.42 3.75 17.64
C VAL A 248 -0.02 3.29 18.00
N ALA A 249 0.62 3.86 19.03
CA ALA A 249 1.94 3.42 19.47
C ALA A 249 1.94 1.96 19.96
N ILE A 250 0.94 1.56 20.76
CA ILE A 250 0.81 0.18 21.23
C ILE A 250 0.58 -0.78 20.05
N LEU A 251 -0.36 -0.47 19.16
CA LEU A 251 -0.66 -1.30 17.99
C LEU A 251 0.54 -1.38 17.04
N TRP A 252 1.28 -0.29 16.88
CA TRP A 252 2.48 -0.25 16.06
C TRP A 252 3.56 -1.17 16.63
N LEU A 253 3.85 -1.06 17.94
CA LEU A 253 4.79 -1.95 18.61
C LEU A 253 4.37 -3.42 18.51
N LEU A 254 3.08 -3.72 18.73
CA LEU A 254 2.54 -5.07 18.57
C LEU A 254 2.69 -5.57 17.13
N GLY A 255 2.38 -4.74 16.14
CA GLY A 255 2.51 -5.07 14.72
C GLY A 255 3.96 -5.30 14.30
N THR A 256 4.90 -4.50 14.81
CA THR A 256 6.34 -4.66 14.54
C THR A 256 6.92 -5.88 15.25
N MET A 257 6.50 -6.16 16.49
CA MET A 257 6.89 -7.40 17.18
C MET A 257 6.33 -8.62 16.45
N TRP A 258 5.08 -8.55 16.00
CA TRP A 258 4.44 -9.59 15.21
C TRP A 258 5.19 -9.84 13.89
N SER A 259 5.55 -8.80 13.13
CA SER A 259 6.33 -8.95 11.91
C SER A 259 7.75 -9.48 12.17
N HIS A 260 8.32 -9.22 13.34
CA HIS A 260 9.59 -9.79 13.76
C HIS A 260 9.50 -11.29 14.07
N VAL A 261 8.45 -11.71 14.81
CA VAL A 261 8.19 -13.11 15.15
C VAL A 261 7.89 -13.95 13.91
N LEU A 262 7.21 -13.35 12.92
CA LEU A 262 6.98 -13.97 11.62
C LEU A 262 8.26 -14.22 10.82
N GLY A 263 9.38 -13.56 11.14
CA GLY A 263 10.67 -13.88 10.53
C GLY A 263 10.79 -13.52 9.05
N THR A 264 10.24 -12.38 8.62
CA THR A 264 10.30 -11.94 7.20
C THR A 264 11.72 -11.81 6.65
N ASN A 265 11.94 -12.18 5.39
CA ASN A 265 13.23 -12.04 4.71
C ASN A 265 13.07 -11.22 3.43
N PHE A 266 12.49 -10.03 3.55
CA PHE A 266 12.15 -9.19 2.41
C PHE A 266 13.38 -8.51 1.76
N CYS A 267 14.30 -8.00 2.57
CA CYS A 267 15.50 -7.29 2.12
C CYS A 267 16.78 -8.13 2.23
N SER A 268 17.76 -7.81 1.38
CA SER A 268 19.10 -8.43 1.38
C SER A 268 19.89 -8.18 2.67
N THR A 269 19.70 -7.02 3.32
CA THR A 269 20.40 -6.67 4.56
C THR A 269 19.48 -6.64 5.78
N ARG A 270 20.02 -7.02 6.94
CA ARG A 270 19.31 -6.99 8.24
C ARG A 270 18.79 -5.61 8.62
N ARG A 271 19.49 -4.53 8.22
CA ARG A 271 19.09 -3.15 8.53
C ARG A 271 17.85 -2.75 7.74
N HIS A 272 17.84 -3.03 6.44
CA HIS A 272 16.69 -2.75 5.58
C HIS A 272 15.48 -3.60 5.96
N GLU A 273 15.71 -4.85 6.37
CA GLU A 273 14.65 -5.74 6.88
C GLU A 273 13.99 -5.20 8.15
N PHE A 274 14.79 -4.66 9.07
CA PHE A 274 14.26 -4.04 10.28
C PHE A 274 13.37 -2.82 9.95
N VAL A 275 13.80 -1.98 9.00
CA VAL A 275 12.99 -0.85 8.52
C VAL A 275 11.70 -1.35 7.88
N TYR A 276 11.76 -2.39 7.05
CA TYR A 276 10.58 -3.01 6.43
C TYR A 276 9.57 -3.50 7.47
N ARG A 277 10.02 -4.28 8.46
CA ARG A 277 9.19 -4.79 9.55
C ARG A 277 8.55 -3.69 10.38
N THR A 278 9.27 -2.58 10.57
CA THR A 278 8.77 -1.39 11.27
C THR A 278 7.66 -0.69 10.48
N VAL A 279 7.85 -0.50 9.16
CA VAL A 279 6.86 0.08 8.24
C VAL A 279 5.62 -0.80 8.14
N VAL A 280 5.80 -2.11 7.99
CA VAL A 280 4.71 -3.09 7.97
C VAL A 280 3.92 -3.06 9.28
N GLY A 281 4.61 -2.99 10.43
CA GLY A 281 3.96 -2.83 11.72
C GLY A 281 3.09 -1.58 11.78
N PHE A 282 3.52 -0.48 11.16
CA PHE A 282 2.72 0.74 11.08
C PHE A 282 1.53 0.59 10.13
N ILE A 283 1.69 -0.05 8.96
CA ILE A 283 0.56 -0.35 8.07
C ILE A 283 -0.52 -1.17 8.80
N LEU A 284 -0.10 -2.11 9.64
CA LEU A 284 -1.01 -2.94 10.43
C LEU A 284 -1.88 -2.13 11.40
N THR A 285 -1.49 -0.92 11.81
CA THR A 285 -2.37 -0.07 12.64
C THR A 285 -3.59 0.44 11.88
N PHE A 286 -3.56 0.44 10.54
CA PHE A 286 -4.66 0.93 9.69
C PHE A 286 -5.37 -0.17 8.93
N THR A 287 -4.67 -1.20 8.45
CA THR A 287 -5.28 -2.30 7.71
C THR A 287 -4.52 -3.60 7.87
N PHE A 288 -5.23 -4.73 7.78
CA PHE A 288 -4.59 -6.04 7.70
C PHE A 288 -3.74 -6.10 6.42
N PHE A 289 -2.43 -6.20 6.60
CA PHE A 289 -1.47 -6.42 5.54
C PHE A 289 -0.90 -7.83 5.69
N ASN A 290 -1.02 -8.64 4.64
CA ASN A 290 -0.53 -10.02 4.70
C ASN A 290 0.99 -10.03 4.49
N VAL A 291 1.71 -10.24 5.59
CA VAL A 291 3.18 -10.24 5.67
C VAL A 291 3.80 -11.61 5.36
N LYS A 292 3.06 -12.70 5.66
CA LYS A 292 3.52 -14.10 5.60
C LYS A 292 3.22 -14.79 4.25
N GLY A 293 2.37 -14.18 3.43
CA GLY A 293 1.88 -14.71 2.17
C GLY A 293 0.87 -15.86 2.27
N GLN A 294 1.11 -16.88 3.11
CA GLN A 294 0.31 -18.10 3.21
C GLN A 294 -0.26 -18.40 4.62
N ASP A 295 -1.33 -19.21 4.67
CA ASP A 295 -2.02 -19.70 5.88
C ASP A 295 -2.40 -18.65 6.93
N THR A 296 -2.71 -17.42 6.51
CA THR A 296 -2.97 -16.29 7.41
C THR A 296 -4.37 -16.25 8.02
N ARG A 297 -5.03 -17.41 8.20
CA ARG A 297 -6.44 -17.45 8.65
C ARG A 297 -6.58 -17.01 10.09
N ILE A 298 -5.74 -17.54 10.98
CA ILE A 298 -5.78 -17.24 12.41
C ILE A 298 -5.40 -15.77 12.64
N GLU A 299 -4.38 -15.32 11.93
CA GLU A 299 -3.87 -13.95 11.94
C GLU A 299 -4.93 -12.96 11.49
N MET A 300 -5.67 -13.27 10.42
CA MET A 300 -6.81 -12.45 10.00
C MET A 300 -7.91 -12.42 11.05
N ILE A 301 -8.26 -13.57 11.66
CA ILE A 301 -9.29 -13.62 12.70
C ILE A 301 -8.89 -12.76 13.90
N VAL A 302 -7.66 -12.91 14.41
CA VAL A 302 -7.14 -12.12 15.53
C VAL A 302 -7.14 -10.63 15.20
N TYR A 303 -6.67 -10.25 14.00
CA TYR A 303 -6.66 -8.86 13.56
C TYR A 303 -8.07 -8.28 13.50
N TYR A 304 -9.00 -8.96 12.82
CA TYR A 304 -10.35 -8.45 12.64
C TYR A 304 -11.18 -8.45 13.92
N PHE A 305 -10.84 -9.31 14.88
CA PHE A 305 -11.37 -9.27 16.23
C PHE A 305 -10.92 -7.99 16.98
N LEU A 306 -9.61 -7.70 17.00
CA LEU A 306 -9.06 -6.48 17.62
C LEU A 306 -9.58 -5.21 16.94
N TYR A 307 -9.62 -5.20 15.61
CA TYR A 307 -10.21 -4.14 14.80
C TYR A 307 -11.68 -3.89 15.18
N SER A 308 -12.48 -4.95 15.34
CA SER A 308 -13.89 -4.80 15.72
C SER A 308 -14.03 -4.23 17.12
N LEU A 309 -13.17 -4.65 18.06
CA LEU A 309 -13.14 -4.10 19.41
C LEU A 309 -12.86 -2.59 19.37
N ILE A 310 -11.81 -2.15 18.67
CA ILE A 310 -11.46 -0.73 18.54
C ILE A 310 -12.63 0.07 17.95
N ASN A 311 -13.22 -0.39 16.85
CA ASN A 311 -14.31 0.33 16.17
C ASN A 311 -15.59 0.42 17.01
N MET A 312 -15.88 -0.57 17.86
CA MET A 312 -17.02 -0.51 18.79
C MET A 312 -16.71 0.36 20.02
N THR A 313 -15.47 0.30 20.52
CA THR A 313 -15.04 1.05 21.69
C THR A 313 -14.92 2.54 21.42
N SER A 314 -14.53 2.97 20.20
CA SER A 314 -14.40 4.39 19.85
C SER A 314 -15.66 5.25 20.10
N PRO A 315 -16.82 4.96 19.48
CA PRO A 315 -18.05 5.71 19.74
C PRO A 315 -18.56 5.51 21.17
N LEU A 316 -18.35 4.33 21.76
CA LEU A 316 -18.78 4.04 23.14
C LEU A 316 -18.02 4.92 24.16
N LEU A 317 -16.69 5.00 24.05
CA LEU A 317 -15.87 5.85 24.93
C LEU A 317 -16.23 7.32 24.77
N LEU A 318 -16.44 7.78 23.53
CA LEU A 318 -16.87 9.15 23.28
C LEU A 318 -18.23 9.44 23.94
N ALA A 319 -19.21 8.54 23.80
CA ALA A 319 -20.52 8.67 24.43
C ALA A 319 -20.50 8.67 25.96
N LEU A 320 -19.58 7.90 26.56
CA LEU A 320 -19.45 7.78 28.02
C LEU A 320 -18.71 8.97 28.64
N LEU A 321 -17.64 9.44 27.99
CA LEU A 321 -16.73 10.45 28.55
C LEU A 321 -17.06 11.89 28.12
N LYS A 322 -17.79 12.08 27.01
CA LYS A 322 -18.30 13.38 26.56
C LYS A 322 -19.81 13.30 26.31
N PRO A 323 -20.64 13.27 27.37
CA PRO A 323 -22.09 13.12 27.24
C PRO A 323 -22.74 14.28 26.49
N GLU A 324 -22.11 15.46 26.40
CA GLU A 324 -22.61 16.62 25.66
C GLU A 324 -22.73 16.33 24.15
N VAL A 325 -21.84 15.50 23.60
CA VAL A 325 -21.82 15.15 22.17
C VAL A 325 -22.93 14.14 21.82
N ARG A 326 -23.56 13.53 22.83
CA ARG A 326 -24.61 12.51 22.63
C ARG A 326 -25.90 13.08 22.03
N THR A 327 -26.15 14.38 22.20
CA THR A 327 -27.34 15.04 21.63
C THR A 327 -27.14 15.50 20.19
N GLU A 328 -25.90 15.49 19.70
CA GLU A 328 -25.57 15.91 18.35
C GLU A 328 -25.95 14.84 17.33
N THR A 329 -26.74 15.22 16.32
CA THR A 329 -27.14 14.35 15.21
C THR A 329 -25.93 13.70 14.54
N PHE A 330 -24.83 14.45 14.46
CA PHE A 330 -23.56 14.01 13.89
C PHE A 330 -22.98 12.75 14.57
N PHE A 331 -23.12 12.62 15.90
CA PHE A 331 -22.62 11.46 16.64
C PHE A 331 -23.30 10.16 16.18
N PHE A 332 -24.64 10.18 16.03
CA PHE A 332 -25.39 9.01 15.56
C PHE A 332 -25.12 8.70 14.09
N VAL A 333 -24.97 9.72 13.24
CA VAL A 333 -24.64 9.53 11.82
C VAL A 333 -23.27 8.87 11.68
N ILE A 334 -22.23 9.38 12.34
CA ILE A 334 -20.89 8.77 12.27
C ILE A 334 -20.86 7.40 12.94
N GLY A 335 -21.46 7.24 14.12
CA GLY A 335 -21.55 5.95 14.79
C GLY A 335 -22.22 4.89 13.91
N GLY A 336 -23.32 5.26 13.24
CA GLY A 336 -24.02 4.42 12.27
C GLY A 336 -23.16 4.08 11.05
N VAL A 337 -22.42 5.05 10.51
CA VAL A 337 -21.48 4.82 9.40
C VAL A 337 -20.33 3.89 9.82
N ILE A 338 -19.73 4.08 10.99
CA ILE A 338 -18.67 3.21 11.52
C ILE A 338 -19.19 1.78 11.65
N PHE A 339 -20.35 1.60 12.30
CA PHE A 339 -20.93 0.27 12.50
C PHE A 339 -21.31 -0.40 11.17
N GLY A 340 -22.02 0.33 10.31
CA GLY A 340 -22.47 -0.16 9.00
C GLY A 340 -21.31 -0.54 8.09
N THR A 341 -20.29 0.32 7.98
CA THR A 341 -19.11 0.02 7.17
C THR A 341 -18.23 -1.07 7.78
N SER A 342 -18.13 -1.18 9.12
CA SER A 342 -17.42 -2.29 9.77
C SER A 342 -18.05 -3.64 9.43
N ILE A 343 -19.38 -3.77 9.58
CA ILE A 343 -20.11 -5.00 9.25
C ILE A 343 -19.99 -5.31 7.76
N LEU A 344 -20.26 -4.31 6.91
CA LEU A 344 -20.23 -4.49 5.46
C LEU A 344 -18.82 -4.91 4.98
N GLY A 345 -17.78 -4.34 5.58
CA GLY A 345 -16.40 -4.72 5.33
C GLY A 345 -16.10 -6.18 5.69
N LEU A 346 -16.57 -6.65 6.86
CA LEU A 346 -16.44 -8.05 7.27
C LEU A 346 -17.25 -9.01 6.39
N VAL A 347 -18.43 -8.61 5.93
CA VAL A 347 -19.22 -9.39 4.97
C VAL A 347 -18.47 -9.53 3.65
N PHE A 348 -17.92 -8.44 3.10
CA PHE A 348 -17.12 -8.50 1.88
C PHE A 348 -15.82 -9.29 2.07
N LEU A 349 -15.19 -9.23 3.25
CA LEU A 349 -14.05 -10.08 3.60
C LEU A 349 -14.42 -11.56 3.47
N VAL A 350 -15.48 -12.00 4.14
CA VAL A 350 -15.93 -13.40 4.11
C VAL A 350 -16.34 -13.81 2.69
N LEU A 351 -17.10 -12.96 2.00
CA LEU A 351 -17.51 -13.19 0.61
C LEU A 351 -16.30 -13.38 -0.31
N TYR A 352 -15.30 -12.52 -0.18
CA TYR A 352 -14.07 -12.61 -0.95
C TYR A 352 -13.34 -13.93 -0.68
N TYR A 353 -13.05 -14.24 0.60
CA TYR A 353 -12.27 -15.43 0.94
C TYR A 353 -13.00 -16.75 0.72
N HIS A 354 -14.34 -16.77 0.80
CA HIS A 354 -15.13 -17.97 0.60
C HIS A 354 -15.40 -18.27 -0.88
N LEU A 355 -15.73 -17.24 -1.69
CA LEU A 355 -16.22 -17.44 -3.07
C LEU A 355 -15.24 -17.00 -4.16
N LEU A 356 -14.40 -15.99 -3.90
CA LEU A 356 -13.68 -15.27 -4.95
C LEU A 356 -12.15 -15.36 -4.82
N HIS A 357 -11.65 -15.81 -3.67
CA HIS A 357 -10.22 -15.95 -3.44
C HIS A 357 -9.68 -17.11 -4.27
N PRO A 358 -8.71 -16.87 -5.17
CA PRO A 358 -8.09 -17.93 -5.94
C PRO A 358 -7.41 -18.90 -4.97
N ARG A 359 -7.94 -20.12 -4.85
CA ARG A 359 -7.33 -21.16 -4.02
C ARG A 359 -5.97 -21.49 -4.62
N GLU A 360 -4.95 -21.49 -3.78
CA GLU A 360 -3.64 -22.02 -4.16
C GLU A 360 -3.81 -23.54 -4.35
N GLU A 361 -3.83 -24.00 -5.60
CA GLU A 361 -3.56 -25.40 -5.87
C GLU A 361 -2.14 -25.66 -5.38
N ARG A 362 -1.99 -26.45 -4.31
CA ARG A 362 -0.71 -27.03 -3.91
C ARG A 362 -0.18 -27.84 -5.10
N ARG A 363 0.61 -27.22 -5.97
CA ARG A 363 1.60 -27.98 -6.71
C ARG A 363 2.65 -28.33 -5.67
N GLN A 364 2.67 -29.60 -5.27
CA GLN A 364 3.86 -30.19 -4.68
C GLN A 364 5.03 -29.78 -5.57
N ALA A 365 6.02 -29.10 -4.99
CA ALA A 365 7.31 -28.98 -5.62
C ALA A 365 7.84 -30.41 -5.75
N ASP A 366 7.72 -31.01 -6.93
CA ASP A 366 8.58 -32.12 -7.29
C ASP A 366 10.00 -31.54 -7.32
N GLU A 367 10.81 -31.93 -6.35
CA GLU A 367 12.20 -31.50 -6.09
C GLU A 367 13.20 -31.78 -7.22
N VAL A 368 12.75 -31.98 -8.47
CA VAL A 368 13.61 -32.52 -9.54
C VAL A 368 13.91 -31.52 -10.67
N ASP A 369 13.20 -30.39 -10.79
CA ASP A 369 13.41 -29.45 -11.92
C ASP A 369 13.83 -28.00 -11.58
N GLU A 370 14.06 -27.63 -10.32
CA GLU A 370 14.58 -26.29 -9.98
C GLU A 370 16.12 -26.22 -10.06
N SER A 371 16.65 -26.34 -11.28
CA SER A 371 17.97 -25.81 -11.63
C SER A 371 17.90 -24.64 -12.64
N GLY A 372 16.72 -24.02 -12.76
CA GLY A 372 16.58 -22.72 -13.40
C GLY A 372 16.99 -21.61 -12.43
N LYS A 373 18.06 -20.89 -12.73
CA LYS A 373 18.59 -19.73 -11.96
C LYS A 373 17.45 -18.85 -11.42
N GLN A 374 17.13 -18.95 -10.13
CA GLN A 374 16.31 -17.94 -9.46
C GLN A 374 17.11 -16.62 -9.46
N THR A 375 16.62 -15.61 -10.17
CA THR A 375 17.17 -14.25 -10.19
C THR A 375 16.74 -13.45 -8.97
N GLU A 376 17.55 -12.48 -8.54
CA GLU A 376 17.32 -11.72 -7.31
C GLU A 376 15.98 -10.97 -7.28
N ALA A 377 15.47 -10.45 -8.40
CA ALA A 377 14.15 -9.85 -8.47
C ALA A 377 13.03 -10.88 -8.27
N THR A 378 13.18 -12.08 -8.83
CA THR A 378 12.22 -13.18 -8.61
C THR A 378 12.30 -13.66 -7.15
N GLY A 379 13.51 -13.72 -6.58
CA GLY A 379 13.75 -13.97 -5.16
C GLY A 379 13.07 -12.94 -4.27
N ARG A 380 13.28 -11.64 -4.53
CA ARG A 380 12.61 -10.53 -3.83
C ARG A 380 11.09 -10.62 -3.95
N MET A 381 10.59 -10.99 -5.12
CA MET A 381 9.15 -11.16 -5.34
C MET A 381 8.58 -12.30 -4.51
N ASN A 382 9.28 -13.42 -4.48
CA ASN A 382 8.94 -14.56 -3.65
C ASN A 382 9.00 -14.15 -2.17
N ASN A 383 10.00 -13.36 -1.78
CA ASN A 383 10.16 -12.83 -0.43
C ASN A 383 9.00 -11.92 0.03
N PHE A 384 8.26 -11.28 -0.90
CA PHE A 384 7.02 -10.57 -0.56
C PHE A 384 5.89 -11.49 -0.07
N LEU A 385 6.00 -12.80 -0.29
CA LEU A 385 5.02 -13.81 0.13
C LEU A 385 5.61 -14.95 0.96
N GLN A 386 6.90 -14.93 1.28
CA GLN A 386 7.56 -16.12 1.82
C GLN A 386 7.18 -16.43 3.28
N PRO A 387 7.29 -17.72 3.64
CA PRO A 387 6.26 -18.55 4.29
C PRO A 387 6.17 -18.50 5.82
#